data_AF-A0A1Y0ESY9-F1
#
_entry.id   AF-A0A1Y0ESY9-F1
#
_cell.length_a   1.000
_cell.length_b   1.000
_cell.length_c   1.000
_cell.angle_alpha   90.00
_cell.angle_beta   90.00
_cell.angle_gamma   90.00
#
_symmetry.space_group_name_H-M   'P 1'
#
loop_
_entity.id
_entity.type
_entity.pdbx_description
1 polymer ?
#
loop_
_entity_poly.entity_id
_entity_poly.type
_entity_poly.pdbx_seq_one_letter_code
_entity_poly.pdbx_strand_id
1 'polypeptide(L)' 'MLALRLAHWPLAALSAAQQAQWQAWAQAQPDSPCIAVCSTAQGDAVCRGCRRTFDEVKAWPALSLADKRLVWARLLG' A
#
# COMPACT_ATOMS: atom_id res chain seq x y z
N MET A 1 3.04 5.94 17.65
CA MET A 1 4.49 5.65 17.76
C MET A 1 4.90 4.23 17.34
N LEU A 2 3.99 3.22 17.29
CA LEU A 2 4.31 1.87 16.77
C LEU A 2 4.29 1.77 15.23
N ALA A 3 3.42 2.50 14.54
CA ALA A 3 3.25 2.42 13.08
C ALA A 3 4.44 2.94 12.26
N LEU A 4 5.19 3.93 12.78
CA LEU A 4 6.39 4.49 12.14
C LEU A 4 7.60 3.55 12.15
N ARG A 5 7.60 2.51 13.01
CA ARG A 5 8.68 1.51 13.04
C ARG A 5 8.57 0.46 11.93
N LEU A 6 7.40 0.30 11.32
CA LEU A 6 7.20 -0.64 10.20
C LEU A 6 7.57 -0.03 8.85
N ALA A 7 7.50 1.30 8.70
CA ALA A 7 7.68 1.98 7.41
C ALA A 7 9.13 2.04 6.90
N HIS A 8 10.13 1.77 7.75
CA HIS A 8 11.55 1.84 7.37
C HIS A 8 12.30 0.52 7.55
N TRP A 9 11.60 -0.60 7.81
CA TRP A 9 12.27 -1.89 7.97
C TRP A 9 12.97 -2.24 6.65
N PRO A 10 14.32 -2.36 6.62
CA PRO A 10 15.02 -2.57 5.37
C PRO A 10 14.82 -4.02 4.95
N LEU A 11 13.82 -4.26 4.09
CA LEU A 11 13.59 -5.56 3.47
C LEU A 11 14.89 -6.07 2.81
N ALA A 12 15.71 -5.16 2.29
CA ALA A 12 17.02 -5.44 1.72
C ALA A 12 18.06 -5.97 2.73
N ALA A 13 17.91 -5.70 4.03
CA ALA A 13 18.81 -6.20 5.07
C ALA A 13 18.38 -7.58 5.62
N LEU A 14 17.20 -8.08 5.25
CA LEU A 14 16.72 -9.40 5.65
C LEU A 14 17.40 -10.51 4.85
N SER A 15 17.54 -11.69 5.45
CA SER A 15 17.93 -12.89 4.69
C SER A 15 16.85 -13.27 3.67
N ALA A 16 17.21 -14.05 2.66
CA ALA A 16 16.25 -14.51 1.64
C ALA A 16 15.03 -15.22 2.24
N ALA A 17 15.24 -16.06 3.27
CA ALA A 17 14.16 -16.75 3.96
C ALA A 17 13.22 -15.77 4.69
N GLN A 18 13.78 -14.76 5.35
CA GLN A 18 13.00 -13.72 6.02
C GLN A 18 12.24 -12.83 5.02
N GLN A 19 12.85 -12.52 3.87
CA GLN A 19 12.19 -11.78 2.79
C GLN A 19 10.98 -12.56 2.25
N ALA A 20 11.14 -13.87 1.99
CA ALA A 20 10.05 -14.72 1.50
C ALA A 20 8.88 -14.77 2.50
N GLN A 21 9.19 -14.91 3.80
CA GLN A 21 8.16 -14.96 4.84
C GLN A 21 7.42 -13.63 4.98
N TRP A 22 8.12 -12.50 4.86
CA TRP A 22 7.48 -11.18 4.81
C TRP A 22 6.59 -11.01 3.57
N GLN A 23 7.06 -11.45 2.40
CA GLN A 23 6.27 -11.38 1.16
C GLN A 23 4.96 -12.17 1.28
N ALA A 24 5.02 -13.38 1.84
CA ALA A 24 3.83 -14.21 2.08
C ALA A 24 2.81 -13.52 3.01
N TRP A 25 3.27 -12.94 4.12
CA TRP A 25 2.41 -12.16 5.01
C TRP A 25 1.80 -10.94 4.29
N ALA A 26 2.61 -10.22 3.52
CA ALA A 26 2.16 -9.04 2.80
C ALA A 26 1.18 -9.38 1.67
N GLN A 27 1.22 -10.58 1.09
CA GLN A 27 0.26 -11.04 0.08
C GLN A 27 -1.04 -11.58 0.68
N ALA A 28 -1.07 -11.96 1.97
CA ALA A 28 -2.26 -12.45 2.65
C ALA A 28 -3.31 -11.35 2.94
N GLN A 29 -2.93 -10.08 2.80
CA GLN A 29 -3.82 -8.93 2.97
C GLN A 29 -4.53 -8.59 1.65
N PRO A 30 -5.69 -7.89 1.68
CA PRO A 30 -6.37 -7.44 0.47
C PRO A 30 -5.41 -6.71 -0.48
N ASP A 31 -5.45 -7.05 -1.77
CA ASP A 31 -4.53 -6.47 -2.76
C ASP A 31 -4.73 -4.96 -2.90
N SER A 32 -5.93 -4.42 -2.68
CA SER A 32 -6.25 -3.01 -2.89
C SER A 32 -7.32 -2.49 -1.93
N PRO A 33 -7.22 -1.23 -1.44
CA PRO A 33 -8.26 -0.58 -0.65
C PRO A 33 -9.43 -0.04 -1.52
N CYS A 34 -9.43 -0.31 -2.83
CA CYS A 34 -10.42 0.21 -3.75
C CYS A 34 -11.81 -0.41 -3.49
N ILE A 35 -12.83 0.44 -3.41
CA ILE A 35 -14.24 0.02 -3.33
C ILE A 35 -14.98 0.15 -4.67
N ALA A 36 -14.23 0.26 -5.78
CA ALA A 36 -14.74 0.45 -7.14
C ALA A 36 -15.62 1.71 -7.35
N VAL A 37 -15.48 2.73 -6.50
CA VAL A 37 -16.07 4.06 -6.67
C VAL A 37 -14.96 5.10 -6.63
N CYS A 38 -14.94 6.01 -7.61
CA CYS A 38 -13.89 7.02 -7.75
C CYS A 38 -14.46 8.44 -7.76
N SER A 39 -14.23 9.19 -6.68
CA SER A 39 -14.64 10.59 -6.61
C SER A 39 -13.62 11.56 -7.21
N THR A 40 -12.40 11.10 -7.55
CA THR A 40 -11.41 11.96 -8.22
C THR A 40 -11.79 12.24 -9.67
N ALA A 41 -12.51 11.32 -10.32
CA ALA A 41 -13.12 11.57 -11.63
C ALA A 41 -14.22 12.66 -11.57
N GLN A 42 -14.72 12.96 -10.38
CA GLN A 42 -15.73 14.00 -10.10
C GLN A 42 -15.10 15.28 -9.54
N GLY A 43 -13.76 15.37 -9.47
CA GLY A 43 -13.02 16.58 -9.11
C GLY A 43 -12.36 16.57 -7.73
N ASP A 44 -12.55 15.54 -6.89
CA ASP A 44 -11.82 15.47 -5.62
C ASP A 44 -10.31 15.20 -5.86
N ALA A 45 -9.42 15.88 -5.12
CA ALA A 45 -7.99 15.59 -5.19
C ALA A 45 -7.62 14.21 -4.62
N VAL A 46 -8.42 13.71 -3.67
CA VAL A 46 -8.28 12.40 -3.02
C VAL A 46 -9.61 11.67 -3.04
N CYS A 47 -9.62 10.40 -3.46
CA CYS A 47 -10.84 9.61 -3.55
C CYS A 47 -11.49 9.41 -2.17
N ARG A 48 -12.77 9.75 -2.01
CA ARG A 48 -13.51 9.56 -0.74
C ARG A 48 -13.72 8.08 -0.38
N GLY A 49 -13.74 7.19 -1.37
CA GLY A 49 -13.89 5.75 -1.15
C GLY A 49 -12.61 5.09 -0.64
N CYS A 50 -11.55 5.16 -1.45
CA CYS A 50 -10.29 4.44 -1.17
C CYS A 50 -9.17 5.31 -0.56
N ARG A 51 -9.40 6.62 -0.40
CA ARG A 51 -8.46 7.59 0.19
C ARG A 51 -7.09 7.70 -0.51
N ARG A 52 -7.02 7.33 -1.78
CA ARG A 52 -5.82 7.47 -2.64
C ARG A 52 -6.00 8.62 -3.64
N THR A 53 -4.89 9.18 -4.11
CA THR A 53 -4.92 10.12 -5.25
C THR A 53 -5.20 9.36 -6.56
N PHE A 54 -5.55 10.08 -7.63
CA PHE A 54 -5.77 9.44 -8.93
C PHE A 54 -4.52 8.74 -9.46
N ASP A 55 -3.34 9.32 -9.25
CA ASP A 55 -2.08 8.73 -9.71
C ASP A 55 -1.74 7.43 -8.97
N GLU A 56 -2.01 7.35 -7.67
CA GLU A 56 -1.85 6.11 -6.91
C GLU A 56 -2.83 5.01 -7.35
N VAL A 57 -4.05 5.39 -7.70
CA VAL A 57 -5.05 4.45 -8.24
C VAL A 57 -4.58 3.89 -9.59
N LYS A 58 -4.13 4.76 -10.51
CA LYS A 58 -3.61 4.34 -11.83
C LYS A 58 -2.35 3.49 -11.72
N ALA A 59 -1.42 3.87 -10.84
CA ALA A 59 -0.15 3.17 -10.68
C ALA A 59 -0.29 1.82 -9.99
N TRP A 60 -1.39 1.57 -9.28
CA TRP A 60 -1.57 0.38 -8.42
C TRP A 60 -1.14 -0.96 -9.02
N PRO A 61 -1.49 -1.31 -10.27
CA PRO A 61 -1.11 -2.60 -10.85
C PRO A 61 0.39 -2.75 -11.06
N ALA A 62 1.13 -1.63 -11.18
CA ALA A 62 2.56 -1.60 -11.42
C ALA A 62 3.39 -1.41 -10.14
N LEU A 63 2.76 -1.08 -9.00
CA LEU A 63 3.46 -0.89 -7.73
C LEU A 63 4.02 -2.21 -7.20
N SER A 64 5.24 -2.16 -6.66
CA SER A 64 5.82 -3.30 -5.95
C SER A 64 5.03 -3.63 -4.68
N LEU A 65 5.22 -4.84 -4.14
CA LEU A 65 4.60 -5.21 -2.86
C LEU A 65 5.01 -4.24 -1.74
N ALA A 66 6.26 -3.78 -1.72
CA ALA A 66 6.75 -2.80 -0.76
C ALA A 66 6.04 -1.45 -0.91
N ASP A 67 5.89 -0.94 -2.14
CA ASP A 67 5.21 0.32 -2.41
C ASP A 67 3.73 0.26 -2.01
N LYS A 68 3.04 -0.84 -2.34
CA LYS A 68 1.66 -1.08 -1.90
C LYS A 68 1.54 -1.04 -0.37
N ARG A 69 2.52 -1.59 0.36
CA ARG A 69 2.51 -1.59 1.83
C ARG A 69 2.75 -0.20 2.42
N LEU A 70 3.55 0.64 1.78
CA LEU A 70 3.69 2.05 2.16
C LEU A 70 2.37 2.81 2.02
N VAL A 71 1.63 2.58 0.93
CA VAL A 71 0.29 3.17 0.76
C VAL A 71 -0.64 2.69 1.86
N TRP A 72 -0.70 1.38 2.14
CA TRP A 72 -1.50 0.82 3.23
C TRP A 72 -1.14 1.41 4.60
N ALA A 73 0.15 1.55 4.90
CA ALA A 73 0.61 2.13 6.16
C ALA A 73 0.15 3.58 6.34
N ARG A 74 0.15 4.38 5.27
CA ARG A 74 -0.41 5.74 5.30
C ARG A 74 -1.93 5.73 5.52
N LEU A 75 -2.65 4.82 4.86
CA LEU A 75 -4.11 4.76 4.96
C LEU A 75 -4.58 4.30 6.36
N LEU A 76 -3.90 3.33 6.96
CA LEU A 76 -4.27 2.75 8.26
C LEU A 76 -3.65 3.51 9.46
N GLY A 77 -2.87 4.55 9.20
CA GLY A 77 -2.23 5.40 10.20
C GLY A 77 -3.19 6.34 10.93
#